data_AF-A0A1H5P6Z5-F1
#
_entry.id   AF-A0A1H5P6Z5-F1
#
_cell.length_a   1.000
_cell.length_b   1.000
_cell.length_c   1.000
_cell.angle_alpha   90.00
_cell.angle_beta   90.00
_cell.angle_gamma   90.00
#
_symmetry.space_group_name_H-M   'P 1'
#
loop_
_entity.id
_entity.type
_entity.pdbx_description
1 polymer ?
#
loop_
_entity_poly.entity_id
_entity_poly.type
_entity_poly.pdbx_seq_one_letter_code
_entity_poly.pdbx_strand_id
1 'polypeptide(L)'
;MVFVSKDENLNKAHIKYLESRLHEIAVKVNRYDLENGNVPPRSTISESDQAEMEEFLENIRLLVNALGYKIFEELRKDQTVEEQINNTFYINAARGANAKGQMTNEGFVVLKDSEIASTITNSFPQNWVKFRQSLIDDNIIVEVNNKFVLIEDHLFSSPSAAAAIVMGRSANGLTEWKLKDGRILKAVESN
;
A
#
# COMPACT_ATOMS: atom_id res chain seq x y z
N MET A 1 -15.83 -11.64 -6.86
CA MET A 1 -15.19 -12.14 -8.10
C MET A 1 -15.18 -13.65 -8.09
N VAL A 2 -15.48 -14.30 -9.21
CA VAL A 2 -15.56 -15.78 -9.30
C VAL A 2 -14.69 -16.24 -10.46
N PHE A 3 -13.86 -17.26 -10.21
CA PHE A 3 -13.04 -17.90 -11.24
C PHE A 3 -13.66 -19.22 -11.62
N VAL A 4 -13.72 -19.51 -12.92
CA VAL A 4 -14.26 -20.75 -13.46
C VAL A 4 -13.22 -21.36 -14.39
N SER A 5 -12.82 -22.60 -14.12
CA SER A 5 -12.02 -23.39 -15.06
C SER A 5 -12.92 -23.98 -16.12
N LYS A 6 -12.43 -23.98 -17.37
CA LYS A 6 -13.14 -24.61 -18.50
C LYS A 6 -12.98 -26.14 -18.50
N ASP A 7 -11.90 -26.63 -17.90
CA ASP A 7 -11.55 -28.05 -17.85
C ASP A 7 -11.85 -28.62 -16.46
N GLU A 8 -12.32 -29.88 -16.39
CA GLU A 8 -12.64 -30.60 -15.14
C GLU A 8 -11.38 -30.95 -14.30
N ASN A 9 -10.22 -30.38 -14.61
CA ASN A 9 -8.93 -30.68 -13.99
C ASN A 9 -8.77 -30.09 -12.57
N LEU A 10 -9.67 -29.21 -12.12
CA LEU A 10 -9.66 -28.68 -10.76
C LEU A 10 -10.47 -29.57 -9.81
N ASN A 11 -9.77 -30.38 -9.02
CA ASN A 11 -10.39 -31.15 -7.95
C ASN A 11 -10.49 -30.32 -6.65
N LYS A 12 -11.13 -30.90 -5.63
CA LYS A 12 -11.33 -30.25 -4.32
C LYS A 12 -10.02 -29.85 -3.61
N ALA A 13 -8.95 -30.62 -3.80
CA ALA A 13 -7.65 -30.31 -3.19
C ALA A 13 -6.97 -29.13 -3.91
N HIS A 14 -7.07 -29.06 -5.23
CA HIS A 14 -6.59 -27.93 -6.05
C HIS A 14 -7.28 -26.63 -5.67
N ILE A 15 -8.61 -26.65 -5.54
CA ILE A 15 -9.40 -25.48 -5.14
C ILE A 15 -8.98 -24.97 -3.76
N LYS A 16 -8.84 -25.88 -2.77
CA LYS A 16 -8.39 -25.51 -1.42
C LYS A 16 -6.96 -24.96 -1.39
N TYR A 17 -6.08 -25.50 -2.23
CA TYR A 17 -4.73 -25.00 -2.37
C TYR A 17 -4.74 -23.57 -2.92
N LEU A 18 -5.45 -23.32 -4.03
CA LEU A 18 -5.59 -21.99 -4.62
C LEU A 18 -6.23 -20.99 -3.64
N GLU A 19 -7.30 -21.37 -2.95
CA GLU A 19 -7.97 -20.51 -1.97
C GLU A 19 -7.02 -20.09 -0.83
N SER A 20 -6.27 -21.05 -0.26
CA SER A 20 -5.25 -20.77 0.75
C SER A 20 -4.16 -19.83 0.21
N ARG A 21 -3.68 -20.06 -1.01
CA ARG A 21 -2.66 -19.21 -1.63
C ARG A 21 -3.14 -17.79 -1.91
N LEU A 22 -4.33 -17.64 -2.49
CA LEU A 22 -4.92 -16.33 -2.76
C LEU A 22 -5.17 -15.56 -1.46
N HIS A 23 -5.64 -16.24 -0.41
CA HIS A 23 -5.78 -15.65 0.91
C HIS A 23 -4.44 -15.17 1.47
N GLU A 24 -3.40 -16.00 1.44
CA GLU A 24 -2.07 -15.60 1.91
C GLU A 24 -1.49 -14.41 1.15
N ILE A 25 -1.65 -14.36 -0.17
CA ILE A 25 -1.20 -13.23 -0.98
C ILE A 25 -2.00 -11.97 -0.62
N ALA A 26 -3.32 -12.07 -0.48
CA ALA A 26 -4.16 -10.93 -0.10
C ALA A 26 -3.79 -10.36 1.27
N VAL A 27 -3.58 -11.24 2.27
CA VAL A 27 -3.11 -10.85 3.61
C VAL A 27 -1.72 -10.21 3.55
N LYS A 28 -0.79 -10.80 2.79
CA LYS A 28 0.58 -10.27 2.66
C LYS A 28 0.59 -8.87 2.04
N VAL A 29 -0.22 -8.66 1.00
CA VAL A 29 -0.33 -7.40 0.26
C VAL A 29 -1.06 -6.33 1.08
N ASN A 30 -1.99 -6.74 1.96
CA ASN A 30 -2.71 -5.90 2.90
C ASN A 30 -3.35 -4.65 2.26
N ARG A 31 -4.02 -4.84 1.12
CA ARG A 31 -4.67 -3.75 0.37
C ARG A 31 -6.14 -3.52 0.69
N TYR A 32 -6.80 -4.54 1.22
CA TYR A 32 -8.22 -4.56 1.45
C TYR A 32 -8.49 -5.29 2.75
N ASP A 33 -9.49 -4.83 3.49
CA ASP A 33 -10.00 -5.54 4.65
C ASP A 33 -10.66 -6.85 4.20
N LEU A 34 -10.19 -7.96 4.76
CA LEU A 34 -10.79 -9.27 4.54
C LEU A 34 -11.90 -9.48 5.56
N GLU A 35 -13.15 -9.55 5.09
CA GLU A 35 -14.31 -9.85 5.96
C GLU A 35 -14.26 -11.28 6.54
N ASN A 36 -13.56 -12.20 5.86
CA ASN A 36 -13.47 -13.58 6.28
C ASN A 36 -12.26 -13.76 7.21
N GLY A 37 -12.48 -13.74 8.52
CA GLY A 37 -11.43 -13.91 9.54
C GLY A 37 -10.88 -15.34 9.68
N ASN A 38 -11.27 -16.27 8.80
CA ASN A 38 -10.83 -17.66 8.86
C ASN A 38 -9.80 -17.96 7.76
N VAL A 39 -8.64 -18.48 8.16
CA VAL A 39 -7.56 -18.85 7.24
C VAL A 39 -7.95 -20.14 6.51
N PRO A 40 -8.05 -20.14 5.16
CA PRO A 40 -8.42 -21.34 4.42
C PRO A 40 -7.37 -22.45 4.59
N PRO A 41 -7.78 -23.72 4.81
CA PRO A 41 -6.84 -24.80 5.02
C PRO A 41 -6.10 -25.16 3.73
N ARG A 42 -4.77 -25.21 3.79
CA ARG A 42 -3.94 -25.64 2.67
C ARG A 42 -4.00 -27.16 2.49
N SER A 43 -4.46 -27.61 1.33
CA SER A 43 -4.39 -29.02 0.95
C SER A 43 -2.98 -29.42 0.53
N THR A 44 -2.56 -30.62 0.90
CA THR A 44 -1.32 -31.24 0.42
C THR A 44 -1.59 -31.89 -0.94
N ILE A 45 -0.90 -31.42 -1.97
CA ILE A 45 -0.96 -31.93 -3.35
C ILE A 45 0.47 -32.21 -3.84
N SER A 46 0.62 -32.97 -4.93
CA SER A 46 1.94 -33.34 -5.44
C SER A 46 2.72 -32.10 -5.91
N GLU A 47 4.05 -32.18 -6.01
CA GLU A 47 4.87 -31.07 -6.51
C GLU A 47 4.47 -30.65 -7.94
N SER A 48 4.10 -31.62 -8.78
CA SER A 48 3.58 -31.37 -10.13
C SER A 48 2.28 -30.56 -10.08
N ASP A 49 1.35 -30.95 -9.21
CA ASP A 49 0.08 -30.23 -9.07
C ASP A 49 0.32 -28.83 -8.48
N GLN A 50 1.27 -28.67 -7.55
CA GLN A 50 1.63 -27.35 -7.02
C GLN A 50 2.13 -26.43 -8.13
N ALA A 51 3.03 -26.91 -9.00
CA ALA A 51 3.54 -26.14 -10.12
C ALA A 51 2.41 -25.67 -11.06
N GLU A 52 1.48 -26.56 -11.38
CA GLU A 52 0.30 -26.23 -12.20
C GLU A 52 -0.60 -25.19 -11.50
N MET A 53 -0.83 -25.34 -10.20
CA MET A 53 -1.66 -24.40 -9.43
C MET A 53 -1.02 -23.02 -9.30
N GLU A 54 0.32 -22.93 -9.18
CA GLU A 54 1.01 -21.64 -9.19
C GLU A 54 0.89 -20.95 -10.55
N GLU A 55 1.00 -21.69 -11.66
CA GLU A 55 0.76 -21.12 -13.00
C GLU A 55 -0.69 -20.62 -13.14
N PHE A 56 -1.66 -21.41 -12.68
CA PHE A 56 -3.06 -21.00 -12.67
C PHE A 56 -3.28 -19.74 -11.82
N LEU A 57 -2.58 -19.64 -10.69
CA LEU A 57 -2.62 -18.48 -9.81
C LEU A 57 -2.03 -17.24 -10.48
N GLU A 58 -0.94 -17.35 -11.24
CA GLU A 58 -0.39 -16.23 -12.01
C GLU A 58 -1.37 -15.73 -13.07
N ASN A 59 -2.08 -16.64 -13.75
CA ASN A 59 -3.13 -16.27 -14.69
C ASN A 59 -4.30 -15.54 -14.01
N ILE A 60 -4.70 -16.01 -12.81
CA ILE A 60 -5.67 -15.29 -11.97
C ILE A 60 -5.17 -13.87 -11.71
N ARG A 61 -3.95 -13.71 -11.17
CA ARG A 61 -3.40 -12.38 -10.83
C ARG A 61 -3.40 -11.44 -12.03
N LEU A 62 -2.98 -11.93 -13.19
CA LEU A 62 -2.96 -11.16 -14.43
C LEU A 62 -4.36 -10.67 -14.82
N LEU A 63 -5.35 -11.56 -14.84
CA LEU A 63 -6.72 -11.21 -15.23
C LEU A 63 -7.37 -10.24 -14.24
N VAL A 64 -7.15 -10.45 -12.95
CA VAL A 64 -7.70 -9.62 -11.87
C VAL A 64 -7.17 -8.19 -11.98
N ASN A 65 -5.86 -8.04 -12.19
CA ASN A 65 -5.23 -6.74 -12.43
C ASN A 65 -5.70 -6.09 -13.73
N ALA A 66 -5.85 -6.86 -14.81
CA ALA A 66 -6.36 -6.36 -16.09
C ALA A 66 -7.80 -5.83 -15.99
N LEU A 67 -8.61 -6.39 -15.08
CA LEU A 67 -9.95 -5.91 -14.76
C LEU A 67 -9.97 -4.70 -13.81
N GLY A 68 -8.79 -4.22 -13.38
CA GLY A 68 -8.63 -3.05 -12.52
C GLY A 68 -8.69 -3.35 -11.02
N TYR A 69 -8.78 -4.62 -10.62
CA TYR A 69 -8.74 -5.01 -9.21
C TYR A 69 -7.32 -5.38 -8.82
N LYS A 70 -6.73 -4.68 -7.84
CA LYS A 70 -5.32 -4.87 -7.47
C LYS A 70 -5.14 -5.64 -6.16
N ILE A 71 -5.98 -6.65 -5.97
CA ILE A 71 -6.09 -7.43 -4.72
C ILE A 71 -4.77 -8.16 -4.39
N PHE A 72 -4.03 -8.56 -5.43
CA PHE A 72 -2.83 -9.40 -5.32
C PHE A 72 -1.53 -8.68 -5.73
N GLU A 73 -1.57 -7.35 -5.90
CA GLU A 73 -0.40 -6.52 -6.21
C GLU A 73 0.06 -5.77 -4.97
N GLU A 74 1.35 -5.90 -4.64
CA GLU A 74 1.95 -5.10 -3.57
C GLU A 74 1.86 -3.59 -3.86
N LEU A 75 1.72 -2.77 -2.82
CA LEU A 75 1.68 -1.31 -2.92
C LEU A 75 2.96 -0.73 -3.53
N ARG A 76 4.07 -1.44 -3.39
CA ARG A 76 5.38 -1.10 -3.92
C ARG A 76 5.90 -2.31 -4.68
N LYS A 77 6.49 -2.08 -5.85
CA LYS A 77 7.19 -3.15 -6.57
C LYS A 77 8.54 -3.41 -5.90
N ASP A 78 9.07 -4.62 -6.06
CA ASP A 78 10.47 -4.89 -5.80
C ASP A 78 11.32 -3.95 -6.65
N GLN A 79 11.97 -3.00 -5.99
CA GLN A 79 12.83 -2.00 -6.61
C GLN A 79 14.29 -2.36 -6.30
N THR A 80 15.15 -2.18 -7.28
CA THR A 80 16.61 -2.16 -7.05
C THR A 80 16.96 -1.07 -6.05
N VAL A 81 18.12 -1.19 -5.38
CA VAL A 81 18.59 -0.18 -4.43
C VAL A 81 18.66 1.21 -5.07
N GLU A 82 19.05 1.28 -6.34
CA GLU A 82 19.15 2.53 -7.08
C GLU A 82 17.77 3.14 -7.38
N GLU A 83 16.79 2.33 -7.79
CA GLU A 83 15.40 2.77 -7.97
C GLU A 83 14.78 3.23 -6.65
N GLN A 84 15.03 2.52 -5.55
CA GLN A 84 14.55 2.95 -4.23
C GLN A 84 15.11 4.31 -3.85
N ILE A 85 16.41 4.56 -4.07
CA ILE A 85 17.03 5.86 -3.77
C ILE A 85 16.42 6.96 -4.64
N ASN A 86 16.22 6.69 -5.92
CA ASN A 86 15.71 7.67 -6.88
C ASN A 86 14.20 7.90 -6.79
N ASN A 87 13.45 6.99 -6.15
CA ASN A 87 12.00 7.07 -6.00
C ASN A 87 11.52 7.29 -4.55
N THR A 88 12.43 7.39 -3.57
CA THR A 88 12.07 7.67 -2.18
C THR A 88 12.22 9.15 -1.87
N PHE A 89 11.10 9.77 -1.55
CA PHE A 89 10.99 11.17 -1.16
C PHE A 89 10.79 11.28 0.35
N TYR A 90 11.18 12.43 0.88
CA TYR A 90 11.24 12.74 2.29
C TYR A 90 10.52 14.05 2.57
N ILE A 91 9.80 14.10 3.68
CA ILE A 91 9.35 15.34 4.31
C ILE A 91 9.99 15.41 5.69
N ASN A 92 10.60 16.55 6.00
CA ASN A 92 11.01 16.92 7.35
C ASN A 92 10.49 18.32 7.64
N ALA A 93 9.60 18.44 8.63
CA ALA A 93 8.87 19.66 8.92
C ALA A 93 8.86 19.99 10.41
N ALA A 94 8.84 21.28 10.74
CA ALA A 94 9.02 21.82 12.08
C ALA A 94 8.00 21.34 13.14
N ARG A 95 6.84 20.80 12.75
CA ARG A 95 5.80 20.28 13.68
C ARG A 95 5.99 18.80 14.04
N GLY A 96 7.20 18.27 13.84
CA GLY A 96 7.52 16.87 14.12
C GLY A 96 7.16 15.90 13.00
N ALA A 97 6.86 16.40 11.79
CA ALA A 97 6.65 15.52 10.65
C ALA A 97 8.00 15.06 10.10
N ASN A 98 8.21 13.75 10.03
CA ASN A 98 9.40 13.13 9.45
C ASN A 98 8.98 11.85 8.74
N ALA A 99 8.62 11.99 7.46
CA ALA A 99 8.01 10.92 6.68
C ALA A 99 8.83 10.59 5.44
N LYS A 100 8.71 9.33 5.02
CA LYS A 100 9.24 8.83 3.75
C LYS A 100 8.06 8.39 2.90
N GLY A 101 8.16 8.59 1.60
CA GLY A 101 7.15 8.09 0.69
C GLY A 101 7.67 7.89 -0.72
N GLN A 102 6.91 7.15 -1.50
CA GLN A 102 7.28 6.79 -2.86
C GLN A 102 6.13 7.11 -3.81
N MET A 103 6.52 7.63 -4.98
CA MET A 103 5.59 7.82 -6.08
C MET A 103 5.26 6.45 -6.69
N THR A 104 3.99 6.21 -6.96
CA THR A 104 3.50 5.01 -7.65
C THR A 104 2.53 5.42 -8.75
N ASN A 105 2.20 4.49 -9.65
CA ASN A 105 1.23 4.75 -10.71
C ASN A 105 -0.20 4.98 -10.18
N GLU A 106 -0.47 4.71 -8.90
CA GLU A 106 -1.80 4.81 -8.28
C GLU A 106 -1.96 6.03 -7.39
N GLY A 107 -0.85 6.71 -7.09
CA GLY A 107 -0.82 7.79 -6.12
C GLY A 107 0.51 7.79 -5.39
N PHE A 108 0.47 8.12 -4.10
CA PHE A 108 1.66 8.31 -3.30
C PHE A 108 1.60 7.45 -2.03
N VAL A 109 2.55 6.53 -1.88
CA VAL A 109 2.61 5.64 -0.72
C VAL A 109 3.50 6.29 0.33
N VAL A 110 2.96 6.57 1.52
CA VAL A 110 3.77 6.94 2.68
C VAL A 110 4.18 5.65 3.38
N LEU A 111 5.47 5.54 3.68
CA LEU A 111 6.05 4.33 4.23
C LEU A 111 5.73 4.19 5.71
N LYS A 112 5.60 2.95 6.15
CA LYS A 112 5.60 2.56 7.56
C LYS A 112 6.73 3.26 8.34
N ASP A 113 6.48 3.52 9.62
CA ASP A 113 7.36 4.19 10.57
C ASP A 113 7.60 5.67 10.25
N SER A 114 6.84 6.25 9.32
CA SER A 114 6.84 7.69 9.07
C SER A 114 6.20 8.44 10.24
N GLU A 115 6.89 9.45 10.75
CA GLU A 115 6.39 10.33 11.81
C GLU A 115 5.51 11.43 11.20
N ILE A 116 4.33 11.59 11.79
CA ILE A 116 3.32 12.57 11.39
C ILE A 116 3.33 13.71 12.40
N ALA A 117 3.13 14.94 11.91
CA ALA A 117 3.10 16.13 12.75
C ALA A 117 2.12 15.98 13.91
N SER A 118 2.53 16.31 15.14
CA SER A 118 1.70 16.13 16.35
C SER A 118 0.43 17.00 16.37
N THR A 119 0.49 18.16 15.72
CA THR A 119 -0.58 19.15 15.70
C THR A 119 -0.96 19.53 14.28
N ILE A 120 -2.24 19.88 14.09
CA ILE A 120 -2.72 20.50 12.86
C ILE A 120 -2.73 22.03 12.95
N THR A 121 -2.69 22.73 11.81
CA THR A 121 -2.90 24.19 11.76
C THR A 121 -4.37 24.57 11.87
N ASN A 122 -4.70 25.74 12.43
CA ASN A 122 -6.07 26.24 12.51
C ASN A 122 -6.77 26.37 11.14
N SER A 123 -6.01 26.62 10.07
CA SER A 123 -6.53 26.71 8.70
C SER A 123 -6.62 25.35 8.00
N PHE A 124 -6.40 24.24 8.71
CA PHE A 124 -6.46 22.91 8.10
C PHE A 124 -7.92 22.56 7.77
N PRO A 125 -8.25 22.25 6.50
CA PRO A 125 -9.65 22.07 6.11
C PRO A 125 -10.32 20.91 6.86
N GLN A 126 -11.59 21.09 7.24
CA GLN A 126 -12.33 20.13 8.07
C GLN A 126 -12.44 18.73 7.46
N ASN A 127 -12.50 18.62 6.12
CA ASN A 127 -12.50 17.34 5.42
C ASN A 127 -11.18 16.57 5.64
N TRP A 128 -10.04 17.27 5.66
CA TRP A 128 -8.75 16.66 5.96
C TRP A 128 -8.58 16.32 7.44
N VAL A 129 -9.18 17.11 8.34
CA VAL A 129 -9.25 16.76 9.77
C VAL A 129 -10.01 15.45 9.96
N LYS A 130 -11.18 15.32 9.33
CA LYS A 130 -11.98 14.08 9.38
C LYS A 130 -11.24 12.88 8.81
N PHE A 131 -10.59 13.04 7.64
CA PHE A 131 -9.82 11.97 7.03
C PHE A 131 -8.60 11.58 7.88
N ARG A 132 -7.91 12.55 8.49
CA ARG A 132 -6.84 12.25 9.44
C ARG A 132 -7.35 11.49 10.66
N GLN A 133 -8.52 11.87 11.17
CA GLN A 133 -9.13 11.19 12.31
C GLN A 133 -9.53 9.75 11.96
N SER A 134 -10.11 9.50 10.78
CA SER A 134 -10.43 8.11 10.37
C SER A 134 -9.17 7.24 10.33
N LEU A 135 -8.05 7.74 9.81
CA LEU A 135 -6.79 7.00 9.84
C LEU A 135 -6.28 6.68 11.27
N ILE A 136 -6.62 7.52 12.25
CA ILE A 136 -6.30 7.27 13.66
C ILE A 136 -7.26 6.24 14.24
N ASP A 137 -8.56 6.38 13.96
CA ASP A 137 -9.61 5.48 14.43
C ASP A 137 -9.41 4.06 13.87
N ASP A 138 -8.95 3.96 12.63
CA ASP A 138 -8.60 2.71 11.92
C ASP A 138 -7.23 2.14 12.37
N ASN A 139 -6.56 2.77 13.34
CA ASN A 139 -5.22 2.43 13.83
C ASN A 139 -4.09 2.48 12.80
N ILE A 140 -4.31 3.06 11.61
CA ILE A 140 -3.25 3.26 10.60
C ILE A 140 -2.22 4.27 11.11
N ILE A 141 -2.67 5.27 11.87
CA ILE A 141 -1.83 6.24 12.58
C ILE A 141 -2.02 6.02 14.08
N VAL A 142 -0.94 5.74 14.80
CA VAL A 142 -0.98 5.54 16.27
C VAL A 142 -0.02 6.48 16.98
N GLU A 143 -0.30 6.80 18.24
CA GLU A 143 0.59 7.59 19.08
C GLU A 143 1.61 6.67 19.79
N VAL A 144 2.90 6.85 19.48
CA VAL A 144 4.01 6.14 20.12
C VAL A 144 4.99 7.18 20.65
N ASN A 145 5.30 7.15 21.96
CA ASN A 145 6.24 8.08 22.60
C ASN A 145 5.93 9.56 22.31
N ASN A 146 4.65 9.96 22.42
CA ASN A 146 4.14 11.31 22.12
C ASN A 146 4.36 11.78 20.67
N LYS A 147 4.50 10.83 19.73
CA LYS A 147 4.55 11.11 18.29
C LYS A 147 3.51 10.28 17.56
N PHE A 148 2.88 10.85 16.54
CA PHE A 148 2.06 10.06 15.63
C PHE A 148 2.95 9.33 14.64
N VAL A 149 2.73 8.03 14.48
CA VAL A 149 3.51 7.17 13.60
C VAL A 149 2.57 6.35 12.74
N LEU A 150 2.88 6.23 11.46
CA LEU A 150 2.18 5.35 10.53
C LEU A 150 2.65 3.90 10.76
N ILE A 151 1.74 2.98 11.07
CA ILE A 151 2.13 1.59 11.45
C ILE A 151 2.33 0.65 10.27
N GLU A 152 1.86 1.04 9.08
CA GLU A 152 1.92 0.30 7.83
C GLU A 152 2.10 1.25 6.65
N ASP A 153 2.43 0.72 5.47
CA ASP A 153 2.47 1.54 4.26
C ASP A 153 1.05 1.96 3.88
N HIS A 154 0.83 3.26 3.65
CA HIS A 154 -0.49 3.77 3.30
C HIS A 154 -0.50 4.51 1.96
N LEU A 155 -1.39 4.10 1.07
CA LEU A 155 -1.59 4.72 -0.24
C LEU A 155 -2.50 5.94 -0.12
N PHE A 156 -1.97 7.11 -0.47
CA PHE A 156 -2.76 8.32 -0.65
C PHE A 156 -3.06 8.54 -2.13
N SER A 157 -4.23 9.14 -2.39
CA SER A 157 -4.69 9.48 -3.74
C SER A 157 -3.78 10.46 -4.50
N SER A 158 -2.90 11.18 -3.81
CA SER A 158 -1.94 12.09 -4.43
C SER A 158 -0.78 12.45 -3.48
N PRO A 159 0.35 12.96 -4.01
CA PRO A 159 1.44 13.49 -3.20
C PRO A 159 1.00 14.62 -2.26
N SER A 160 0.05 15.46 -2.70
CA SER A 160 -0.48 16.57 -1.89
C SER A 160 -1.36 16.07 -0.75
N ALA A 161 -2.17 15.02 -0.97
CA ALA A 161 -2.94 14.39 0.10
C ALA A 161 -2.02 13.82 1.18
N ALA A 162 -0.98 13.09 0.77
CA ALA A 162 0.04 12.56 1.66
C ALA A 162 0.75 13.67 2.46
N ALA A 163 1.24 14.70 1.78
CA ALA A 163 1.93 15.83 2.42
C ALA A 163 1.01 16.54 3.42
N ALA A 164 -0.26 16.73 3.08
CA ALA A 164 -1.21 17.44 3.93
C ALA A 164 -1.48 16.70 5.25
N ILE A 165 -1.66 15.37 5.18
CA ILE A 165 -1.87 14.52 6.34
C ILE A 165 -0.61 14.46 7.21
N VAL A 166 0.54 14.17 6.59
CA VAL A 166 1.85 14.09 7.27
C VAL A 166 2.18 15.39 8.00
N MET A 167 2.01 16.54 7.35
CA MET A 167 2.41 17.84 7.91
C MET A 167 1.35 18.51 8.79
N GLY A 168 0.11 17.99 8.79
CA GLY A 168 -1.01 18.58 9.54
C GLY A 168 -1.45 19.95 9.02
N ARG A 169 -1.23 20.25 7.74
CA ARG A 169 -1.60 21.52 7.10
C ARG A 169 -1.83 21.34 5.61
N SER A 170 -2.48 22.28 4.95
CA SER A 170 -2.47 22.32 3.49
C SER A 170 -1.03 22.44 2.97
N ALA A 171 -0.67 21.55 2.04
CA ALA A 171 0.69 21.38 1.55
C ALA A 171 0.66 21.00 0.06
N ASN A 172 1.60 21.55 -0.71
CA ASN A 172 1.76 21.17 -2.11
C ASN A 172 2.77 20.01 -2.20
N GLY A 173 2.27 18.79 -2.42
CA GLY A 173 3.10 17.59 -2.40
C GLY A 173 4.25 17.64 -3.42
N LEU A 174 4.04 18.29 -4.58
CA LEU A 174 5.06 18.39 -5.62
C LEU A 174 6.30 19.18 -5.18
N THR A 175 6.17 20.04 -4.17
CA THR A 175 7.29 20.86 -3.65
C THR A 175 7.78 20.43 -2.27
N GLU A 176 6.93 19.76 -1.49
CA GLU A 176 7.24 19.38 -0.11
C GLU A 176 8.00 18.05 -0.06
N TRP A 177 7.64 17.09 -0.92
CA TRP A 177 8.34 15.83 -1.08
C TRP A 177 9.66 16.04 -1.82
N LYS A 178 10.78 15.70 -1.18
CA LYS A 178 12.13 15.88 -1.72
C LYS A 178 12.92 14.59 -1.71
N LEU A 179 13.70 14.34 -2.76
CA LEU A 179 14.70 13.30 -2.73
C LEU A 179 15.78 13.61 -1.69
N LYS A 180 16.61 12.61 -1.38
CA LYS A 180 17.73 12.75 -0.45
C LYS A 180 18.73 13.84 -0.86
N ASP A 181 18.84 14.11 -2.16
CA ASP A 181 19.69 15.17 -2.73
C ASP A 181 19.03 16.57 -2.71
N GLY A 182 17.80 16.67 -2.22
CA GLY A 182 17.04 17.93 -2.10
C GLY A 182 16.19 18.29 -3.31
N ARG A 183 16.24 17.53 -4.42
CA ARG A 183 15.35 17.76 -5.57
C ARG A 183 13.89 17.52 -5.18
N ILE A 184 13.02 18.45 -5.54
CA ILE A 184 11.58 18.33 -5.30
C ILE A 184 10.93 17.38 -6.30
N LEU A 185 9.84 16.72 -5.90
CA LEU A 185 9.08 15.80 -6.76
C LEU A 185 8.70 16.43 -8.12
N LYS A 186 8.28 17.70 -8.14
CA LYS A 186 7.95 18.42 -9.38
C LYS A 186 9.08 18.39 -10.42
N ALA A 187 10.32 18.53 -9.98
CA ALA A 187 11.50 18.58 -10.84
C ALA A 187 11.86 17.19 -11.38
N VAL A 188 11.51 16.14 -10.64
CA VAL A 188 11.71 14.75 -11.06
C VAL A 188 10.68 14.34 -12.10
N GLU A 189 9.42 14.75 -11.95
CA GLU A 189 8.34 14.44 -12.92
C GLU A 189 8.44 15.20 -14.25
N SER A 190 9.16 16.32 -14.27
CA SER A 190 9.27 17.17 -15.47
C SER A 190 10.42 16.75 -16.42
N ASN A 191 11.15 15.68 -16.09
CA ASN A 191 12.23 15.09 -16.88
C ASN A 191 11.83 13.72 -17.40
#